data_AF-A0A9X9F4F3-F1
#
_entry.id   AF-A0A9X9F4F3-F1
#
_cell.length_a   1.000
_cell.length_b   1.000
_cell.length_c   1.000
_cell.angle_alpha   90.00
_cell.angle_beta   90.00
_cell.angle_gamma   90.00
#
_symmetry.space_group_name_H-M   'P 1'
#
loop_
_entity.id
_entity.type
_entity.pdbx_description
1 polymer ?
#
loop_
_entity_poly.entity_id
_entity_poly.type
_entity_poly.pdbx_seq_one_letter_code
_entity_poly.pdbx_strand_id
1 'polypeptide(L)'
;KDAPRLLAELKNTNVDVAQSFSKTIIPPEFNGSNNWVVSGEKSASGKPILADDPHLSLATPSIWYQTRLEMKGLNVSGVIFAGVPGVILGHNDKIAWG
;
A
#
# COMPACT_ATOMS: atom_id res chain seq x y z
N LYS A 1 -22.81 -23.82 -9.92
CA LYS A 1 -22.74 -25.17 -10.55
C LYS A 1 -21.58 -25.28 -11.54
N ASP A 2 -20.75 -24.24 -11.70
CA ASP A 2 -19.76 -24.13 -12.80
C ASP A 2 -18.30 -24.13 -12.35
N ALA A 3 -18.03 -24.29 -11.06
CA ALA A 3 -16.67 -24.34 -10.53
C ALA A 3 -15.77 -25.39 -11.22
N PRO A 4 -16.25 -26.63 -11.52
CA PRO A 4 -15.43 -27.62 -12.23
C PRO A 4 -15.05 -27.18 -13.66
N ARG A 5 -15.91 -26.39 -14.32
CA ARG A 5 -15.70 -25.90 -15.69
C ARG A 5 -14.67 -24.77 -15.71
N LEU A 6 -14.78 -23.82 -14.78
CA LEU A 6 -13.79 -22.75 -14.60
C LEU A 6 -12.40 -23.30 -14.26
N LEU A 7 -12.32 -24.31 -13.39
CA LEU A 7 -11.06 -24.99 -13.07
C LEU A 7 -10.45 -25.75 -14.26
N ALA A 8 -11.27 -26.30 -15.15
CA ALA A 8 -10.79 -26.96 -16.37
C ALA A 8 -10.29 -25.95 -17.41
N GLU A 9 -10.95 -24.79 -17.54
CA GLU A 9 -10.52 -23.69 -18.42
C GLU A 9 -9.23 -23.02 -17.92
N LEU A 10 -9.10 -22.81 -16.60
CA LEU A 10 -7.89 -22.24 -15.99
C LEU A 10 -6.66 -23.15 -16.13
N LYS A 11 -6.83 -24.48 -16.12
CA LYS A 11 -5.72 -25.44 -16.31
C LYS A 11 -5.03 -25.33 -17.68
N ASN A 12 -5.74 -24.84 -18.69
CA ASN A 12 -5.22 -24.66 -20.04
C ASN A 12 -4.84 -23.19 -20.34
N THR A 13 -4.97 -22.31 -19.35
CA THR A 13 -4.65 -20.89 -19.50
C THR A 13 -3.24 -20.67 -18.98
N ASN A 14 -2.27 -20.48 -19.87
CA ASN A 14 -0.95 -20.00 -19.48
C ASN A 14 -1.05 -18.51 -19.12
N VAL A 15 -0.94 -18.21 -17.84
CA VAL A 15 -0.81 -16.83 -17.36
C VAL A 15 0.66 -16.45 -17.51
N ASP A 16 0.98 -15.69 -18.55
CA ASP A 16 2.28 -15.05 -18.66
C ASP A 16 2.31 -13.85 -17.71
N VAL A 17 2.83 -14.11 -16.52
CA VAL A 17 2.98 -13.11 -15.46
C VAL A 17 3.87 -11.96 -15.93
N ALA A 18 4.96 -12.27 -16.64
CA ALA A 18 5.91 -11.26 -17.12
C ALA A 18 5.26 -10.35 -18.17
N GLN A 19 4.51 -10.91 -19.13
CA GLN A 19 3.76 -10.14 -20.11
C GLN A 19 2.63 -9.32 -19.45
N SER A 20 1.97 -9.87 -18.42
CA SER A 20 0.93 -9.18 -17.67
C SER A 20 1.45 -7.92 -16.97
N PHE A 21 2.71 -7.93 -16.56
CA PHE A 21 3.40 -6.78 -15.96
C PHE A 21 4.29 -6.00 -16.95
N SER A 22 4.35 -6.38 -18.23
CA SER A 22 5.23 -5.72 -19.22
C SER A 22 4.87 -4.26 -19.50
N LYS A 23 3.62 -3.87 -19.23
CA LYS A 23 3.13 -2.47 -19.31
C LYS A 23 3.11 -1.76 -17.96
N THR A 24 3.67 -2.37 -16.92
CA THR A 24 3.74 -1.74 -15.60
C THR A 24 4.60 -0.49 -15.72
N ILE A 25 4.05 0.63 -15.26
CA ILE A 25 4.78 1.89 -15.20
C ILE A 25 5.88 1.70 -14.17
N ILE A 26 7.12 1.60 -14.63
CA ILE A 26 8.29 1.71 -13.75
C ILE A 26 8.43 3.20 -13.44
N PRO A 27 8.36 3.61 -12.16
CA PRO A 27 8.54 5.00 -11.80
C PRO A 27 9.90 5.49 -12.31
N PRO A 28 10.01 6.74 -12.80
CA PRO A 28 11.29 7.32 -13.16
C PRO A 28 12.27 7.22 -12.00
N GLU A 29 13.55 6.99 -12.29
CA GLU A 29 14.62 6.89 -11.28
C GLU A 29 14.73 8.13 -10.37
N PHE A 30 14.21 9.28 -10.83
CA PHE A 30 14.15 10.55 -10.08
C PHE A 30 12.79 10.83 -9.44
N ASN A 31 11.92 9.83 -9.33
CA ASN A 31 10.70 9.94 -8.55
C ASN A 31 11.07 9.87 -7.06
N GLY A 32 11.04 11.03 -6.40
CA GLY A 32 11.43 11.18 -5.00
C GLY A 32 10.35 10.70 -4.04
N SER A 33 10.64 10.78 -2.75
CA SER A 33 9.65 10.75 -1.69
C SER A 33 10.23 11.57 -0.55
N ASN A 34 9.37 12.14 0.29
CA ASN A 34 9.81 12.81 1.50
C ASN A 34 9.38 11.99 2.71
N ASN A 35 10.26 11.83 3.69
CA ASN A 35 9.86 11.49 5.04
C ASN A 35 10.68 12.31 6.05
N TRP A 36 10.09 12.56 7.21
CA TRP A 36 10.85 13.04 8.36
C TRP A 36 10.18 12.62 9.67
N VAL A 37 11.01 12.59 10.72
CA VAL A 37 10.56 12.35 12.09
C VAL A 37 11.12 13.44 13.01
N VAL A 38 10.26 13.94 13.90
CA VAL A 38 10.64 14.83 15.00
C VAL A 38 10.52 14.08 16.31
N SER A 39 11.61 14.07 17.09
CA SER A 39 11.62 13.54 18.46
C SER A 39 10.58 14.26 19.32
N GLY A 40 9.96 13.54 20.26
CA GLY A 40 9.04 14.13 21.22
C GLY A 40 9.64 15.31 22.00
N GLU A 41 10.95 15.25 22.29
CA GLU A 41 11.72 16.32 22.94
C GLU A 41 11.72 17.65 22.16
N LYS A 42 11.48 17.59 20.85
CA LYS A 42 11.44 18.74 19.94
C LYS A 42 10.02 19.09 19.49
N SER A 43 9.00 18.51 20.10
CA SER A 43 7.59 18.75 19.77
C SER A 43 6.85 19.43 20.93
N ALA A 44 5.86 20.28 20.63
CA ALA A 44 5.04 20.91 21.67
C ALA A 44 4.21 19.89 22.49
N SER A 45 3.89 18.73 21.91
CA SER A 45 3.10 17.69 22.58
C SER A 45 3.92 16.76 23.47
N GLY A 46 5.25 16.82 23.39
CA GLY A 46 6.14 15.83 23.97
C GLY A 46 6.12 14.45 23.28
N LYS A 47 5.37 14.27 22.17
CA LYS A 47 5.27 13.00 21.43
C LYS A 47 5.94 13.07 20.05
N PRO A 48 6.48 11.95 19.53
CA PRO A 48 7.04 11.93 18.19
C PRO A 48 6.03 12.36 17.12
N ILE A 49 6.49 13.09 16.12
CA ILE A 49 5.72 13.46 14.93
C ILE A 49 6.41 12.81 13.73
N LEU A 50 5.65 12.06 12.94
CA LEU A 50 6.07 11.50 11.66
C LEU A 50 5.29 12.19 10.54
N ALA A 51 5.99 12.55 9.47
CA ALA A 51 5.38 12.96 8.22
C ALA A 51 5.98 12.11 7.10
N ASP A 52 5.10 11.51 6.31
CA ASP A 52 5.45 10.68 5.17
C ASP A 52 4.65 11.16 3.95
N ASP A 53 5.33 11.34 2.83
CA ASP A 53 4.83 11.95 1.60
C ASP A 53 5.45 11.21 0.40
N PRO A 54 4.94 10.01 0.08
CA PRO A 54 5.43 9.21 -1.04
C PRO A 54 4.98 9.81 -2.38
N HIS A 55 5.92 10.03 -3.29
CA HIS A 55 5.57 10.49 -4.64
C HIS A 55 5.49 9.30 -5.57
N LEU A 56 4.35 9.15 -6.26
CA LEU A 56 4.14 8.22 -7.35
C LEU A 56 3.38 8.95 -8.47
N SER A 57 3.57 8.52 -9.72
CA SER A 57 2.80 9.04 -10.84
C SER A 57 1.30 8.92 -10.59
N LEU A 58 0.55 9.95 -10.99
CA LEU A 58 -0.91 9.89 -10.94
C LEU A 58 -1.42 8.79 -11.90
N ALA A 59 -2.36 7.98 -11.42
CA ALA A 59 -2.99 6.91 -12.19
C ALA A 59 -4.50 6.89 -11.96
N THR A 60 -5.23 6.23 -12.86
CA THR A 60 -6.66 5.94 -12.69
C THR A 60 -6.88 4.46 -12.95
N PRO A 61 -7.25 3.65 -11.93
CA PRO A 61 -7.52 4.06 -10.54
C PRO A 61 -6.28 4.56 -9.78
N SER A 62 -6.50 5.27 -8.67
CA SER A 62 -5.41 5.71 -7.78
C SER A 62 -4.55 4.54 -7.32
N ILE A 63 -3.23 4.73 -7.27
CA ILE A 63 -2.29 3.71 -6.77
C ILE A 63 -2.50 3.49 -5.27
N TRP A 64 -2.63 4.57 -4.50
CA TRP A 64 -2.89 4.54 -3.09
C TRP A 64 -4.39 4.41 -2.82
N TYR A 65 -4.77 3.43 -2.00
CA TYR A 65 -6.11 3.28 -1.49
C TYR A 65 -6.11 3.43 0.04
N GLN A 66 -6.79 4.46 0.54
CA GLN A 66 -6.89 4.70 1.97
C GLN A 66 -7.86 3.71 2.61
N THR A 67 -7.42 3.06 3.68
CA THR A 67 -8.20 2.04 4.38
C THR A 67 -7.95 2.05 5.88
N ARG A 68 -8.84 1.38 6.61
CA ARG A 68 -8.70 1.07 8.03
C ARG A 68 -9.10 -0.38 8.25
N LEU A 69 -8.24 -1.12 8.94
CA LEU A 69 -8.51 -2.49 9.36
C LEU A 69 -8.72 -2.51 10.87
N GLU A 70 -9.87 -3.04 11.30
CA GLU A 70 -10.25 -3.12 12.70
C GLU A 70 -10.61 -4.56 13.06
N MET A 71 -9.98 -5.06 14.12
CA MET A 71 -10.35 -6.31 14.81
C MET A 71 -10.03 -6.19 16.29
N LYS A 72 -10.43 -7.18 17.09
CA LYS A 72 -10.12 -7.19 18.53
C LYS A 72 -8.60 -7.13 18.75
N GLY A 73 -8.11 -6.01 19.28
CA GLY A 73 -6.69 -5.78 19.56
C GLY A 73 -5.87 -5.24 18.38
N LEU A 74 -6.49 -4.93 17.24
CA LEU A 74 -5.83 -4.27 16.11
C LEU A 74 -6.72 -3.15 15.56
N ASN A 75 -6.17 -1.96 15.50
CA ASN A 75 -6.76 -0.81 14.84
C ASN A 75 -5.65 -0.12 14.04
N VAL A 76 -5.68 -0.25 12.71
CA VAL A 76 -4.64 0.28 11.84
C VAL A 76 -5.25 1.04 10.68
N SER A 77 -4.75 2.24 10.42
CA SER A 77 -5.23 3.14 9.36
C SER A 77 -4.07 3.63 8.51
N GLY A 78 -4.30 3.79 7.21
CA GLY A 78 -3.28 4.26 6.28
C GLY A 78 -3.64 3.94 4.84
N VAL A 79 -2.64 3.70 4.00
CA VAL A 79 -2.83 3.37 2.58
C VAL A 79 -2.32 1.97 2.23
N ILE A 80 -2.96 1.38 1.21
CA ILE A 80 -2.58 0.09 0.61
C ILE A 80 -2.41 0.24 -0.90
N PHE A 81 -1.71 -0.72 -1.51
CA PHE A 81 -1.88 -1.00 -2.94
C PHE A 81 -3.07 -1.92 -3.13
N ALA A 82 -3.81 -1.73 -4.22
CA ALA A 82 -4.92 -2.61 -4.57
C ALA A 82 -4.45 -4.08 -4.66
N GLY A 83 -5.12 -4.97 -3.92
CA GLY A 83 -4.78 -6.40 -3.86
C GLY A 83 -3.72 -6.79 -2.83
N VAL A 84 -3.06 -5.83 -2.16
CA VAL A 84 -2.12 -6.12 -1.07
C VAL A 84 -2.85 -6.19 0.27
N PRO A 85 -2.72 -7.28 1.05
CA PRO A 85 -3.32 -7.36 2.37
C PRO A 85 -2.50 -6.57 3.39
N GLY A 86 -3.10 -5.52 3.96
CA GLY A 86 -2.53 -4.76 5.07
C GLY A 86 -2.05 -3.35 4.69
N VAL A 87 -1.94 -2.50 5.71
CA VAL A 87 -1.53 -1.08 5.59
C VAL A 87 -0.01 -1.00 5.34
N ILE A 88 0.38 -0.36 4.24
CA ILE A 88 1.78 -0.22 3.80
C ILE A 88 2.43 1.01 4.42
N LEU A 89 1.70 2.13 4.46
CA LEU A 89 2.11 3.38 5.11
C LEU A 89 0.95 3.83 5.99
N GLY A 90 1.21 4.19 7.24
CA GLY A 90 0.14 4.54 8.17
C GLY A 90 0.52 4.50 9.64
N HIS A 91 -0.48 4.22 10.47
CA HIS A 91 -0.31 4.19 11.92
C HIS A 91 -1.34 3.28 12.60
N ASN A 92 -1.04 2.94 13.84
CA ASN A 92 -1.97 2.33 14.78
C ASN A 92 -2.00 3.13 16.09
N ASP A 93 -2.61 2.57 17.13
CA ASP A 93 -2.75 3.25 18.43
C ASP A 93 -1.40 3.50 19.15
N LYS A 94 -0.28 2.93 18.66
CA LYS A 94 1.02 2.94 19.34
C LYS A 94 2.18 3.50 18.50
N ILE A 95 2.18 3.27 17.18
CA ILE A 95 3.27 3.63 16.27
C ILE A 95 2.74 4.14 14.93
N ALA A 96 3.58 4.87 14.20
CA ALA A 96 3.39 5.27 12.82
C ALA A 96 4.64 4.88 11.99
N TRP A 97 4.47 4.66 10.69
CA TRP A 97 5.55 4.34 9.76
C TRP A 97 5.22 4.85 8.36
N GLY A 98 6.29 5.09 7.61
CA GLY A 98 6.28 5.63 6.26
C GLY A 98 7.70 5.76 5.74
#